data_AF-A0A378PGQ7-F1
#
_entry.id   AF-A0A378PGQ7-F1
#
_cell.length_a   1.000
_cell.length_b   1.000
_cell.length_c   1.000
_cell.angle_alpha   90.00
_cell.angle_beta   90.00
_cell.angle_gamma   90.00
#
_symmetry.space_group_name_H-M   'P 1'
#
loop_
_entity.id
_entity.type
_entity.pdbx_description
1 polymer ?
#
loop_
_entity_poly.entity_id
_entity_poly.type
_entity_poly.pdbx_seq_one_letter_code
_entity_poly.pdbx_strand_id
1 'polypeptide(L)'
;MVLLGCVVLSLLTTVSLAQYRNGVFSVEYSKISPIKNILLKKATLIIKIYYYGYPRGHFSVVTDEKQQFILGYDDKDQIALELIAISGQEKYKALCRGESKPGQLKLIVVCSPHKKTTS
;
A
#
# COMPACT_ATOMS: atom_id res chain seq x y z
N MET A 1 30.34 -20.60 -57.48
CA MET A 1 30.50 -20.27 -56.05
C MET A 1 29.11 -20.06 -55.48
N VAL A 2 28.61 -21.02 -54.68
CA VAL A 2 27.27 -20.96 -54.08
C VAL A 2 27.40 -20.32 -52.71
N LEU A 3 26.98 -19.06 -52.58
CA LEU A 3 26.88 -18.38 -51.29
C LEU A 3 25.58 -18.84 -50.62
N LEU A 4 25.71 -19.82 -49.73
CA LEU A 4 24.67 -20.20 -48.76
C LEU A 4 24.49 -19.03 -47.79
N GLY A 5 23.39 -18.29 -47.96
CA GLY A 5 22.96 -17.27 -47.01
C GLY A 5 22.46 -17.91 -45.72
N CYS A 6 23.25 -17.82 -44.66
CA CYS A 6 22.82 -18.16 -43.31
C CYS A 6 21.82 -17.11 -42.81
N VAL A 7 20.54 -17.44 -42.83
CA VAL A 7 19.51 -16.69 -42.10
C VAL A 7 19.62 -17.08 -40.63
N VAL A 8 20.34 -16.27 -39.84
CA VAL A 8 20.36 -16.42 -38.38
C VAL A 8 19.07 -15.80 -37.85
N LEU A 9 18.06 -16.67 -37.62
CA LEU A 9 16.80 -16.31 -37.00
C LEU A 9 17.04 -16.14 -35.48
N SER A 10 17.55 -14.98 -35.08
CA SER A 10 17.76 -14.62 -33.67
C SER A 10 16.40 -14.40 -33.00
N LEU A 11 15.81 -15.46 -32.45
CA LEU A 11 14.62 -15.37 -31.61
C LEU A 11 15.01 -14.74 -30.27
N LEU A 12 15.04 -13.41 -30.22
CA LEU A 12 15.22 -12.63 -28.99
C LEU A 12 13.93 -12.73 -28.17
N THR A 13 13.77 -13.80 -27.39
CA THR A 13 12.77 -13.85 -26.33
C THR A 13 13.21 -12.88 -25.23
N THR A 14 12.68 -11.66 -25.26
CA THR A 14 12.83 -10.71 -24.16
C THR A 14 12.02 -11.24 -22.99
N VAL A 15 12.68 -11.95 -22.09
CA VAL A 15 12.13 -12.27 -20.76
C VAL A 15 11.98 -10.92 -20.05
N SER A 16 10.77 -10.38 -20.04
CA SER A 16 10.45 -9.21 -19.22
C SER A 16 10.60 -9.64 -17.76
N LEU A 17 11.76 -9.35 -17.18
CA LEU A 17 11.99 -9.51 -15.76
C LEU A 17 11.08 -8.48 -15.08
N ALA A 18 10.00 -8.95 -14.46
CA ALA A 18 9.09 -8.11 -13.68
C ALA A 18 9.92 -7.37 -12.63
N GLN A 19 10.18 -6.10 -12.88
CA GLN A 19 11.07 -5.31 -12.03
C GLN A 19 10.25 -4.84 -10.83
N TYR A 20 10.18 -5.68 -9.80
CA TYR A 20 9.52 -5.35 -8.53
C TYR A 20 10.08 -4.02 -8.00
N ARG A 21 9.23 -3.01 -7.86
CA ARG A 21 9.60 -1.70 -7.32
C ARG A 21 9.12 -1.61 -5.88
N ASN A 22 9.93 -0.99 -5.02
CA ASN A 22 9.55 -0.74 -3.64
C ASN A 22 9.04 0.69 -3.49
N GLY A 23 7.80 0.84 -3.04
CA GLY A 23 7.21 2.12 -2.64
C GLY A 23 7.44 2.42 -1.18
N VAL A 24 7.89 3.63 -0.87
CA VAL A 24 7.90 4.15 0.51
C VAL A 24 6.61 4.93 0.73
N PHE A 25 5.66 4.33 1.43
CA PHE A 25 4.36 4.95 1.74
C PHE A 25 4.47 5.76 3.03
N SER A 26 4.11 7.05 3.01
CA SER A 26 3.94 7.83 4.23
C SER A 26 2.53 7.65 4.81
N VAL A 27 2.41 7.69 6.13
CA VAL A 27 1.14 7.57 6.85
C VAL A 27 0.89 8.85 7.61
N GLU A 28 -0.22 9.51 7.32
CA GLU A 28 -0.53 10.82 7.89
C GLU A 28 -2.00 10.94 8.25
N TYR A 29 -2.29 11.65 9.33
CA TYR A 29 -3.67 12.01 9.64
C TYR A 29 -4.23 13.01 8.64
N SER A 30 -5.47 12.75 8.22
CA SER A 30 -6.29 13.76 7.57
C SER A 30 -6.46 14.98 8.48
N LYS A 31 -6.53 16.16 7.87
CA LYS A 31 -6.78 17.41 8.58
C LYS A 31 -8.07 17.34 9.39
N ILE A 32 -9.10 16.66 8.85
CA ILE A 32 -10.43 16.50 9.45
C ILE A 32 -10.53 15.40 10.51
N SER A 33 -9.47 14.63 10.78
CA SER A 33 -9.51 13.55 11.77
C SER A 33 -9.73 14.14 13.18
N PRO A 34 -10.82 13.79 13.89
CA PRO A 34 -11.06 14.29 15.25
C PRO A 34 -10.12 13.68 16.28
N ILE A 35 -9.54 12.50 16.00
CA ILE A 35 -8.59 11.82 16.87
C ILE A 35 -7.25 11.72 16.12
N LYS A 36 -6.16 12.20 16.75
CA LYS A 36 -4.79 12.21 16.17
C LYS A 36 -3.69 11.79 17.16
N ASN A 37 -4.07 11.36 18.35
CA ASN A 37 -3.16 10.98 19.44
C ASN A 37 -2.76 9.50 19.41
N ILE A 38 -3.35 8.69 18.53
CA ILE A 38 -2.86 7.33 18.25
C ILE A 38 -1.52 7.46 17.53
N LEU A 39 -0.49 6.79 18.04
CA LEU A 39 0.85 6.88 17.46
C LEU A 39 0.87 6.20 16.08
N LEU A 40 1.36 6.93 15.07
CA LEU A 40 1.61 6.40 13.73
C LEU A 40 3.05 5.92 13.54
N LYS A 41 3.95 6.16 14.50
CA LYS A 41 5.35 5.69 14.48
C LYS A 41 5.44 4.30 15.07
N LYS A 42 6.21 3.40 14.47
CA LYS A 42 6.35 2.00 14.95
C LYS A 42 5.00 1.31 15.15
N ALA A 43 3.98 1.74 14.41
CA ALA A 43 2.62 1.26 14.53
C ALA A 43 2.42 0.09 13.58
N THR A 44 1.70 -0.94 14.05
CA THR A 44 1.25 -2.01 13.17
C THR A 44 -0.05 -1.57 12.51
N LEU A 45 -0.06 -1.58 11.18
CA LEU A 45 -1.22 -1.26 10.36
C LEU A 45 -1.73 -2.53 9.71
N ILE A 46 -3.03 -2.77 9.82
CA ILE A 46 -3.71 -3.78 9.02
C ILE A 46 -4.29 -3.07 7.81
N ILE A 47 -3.78 -3.41 6.63
CA ILE A 47 -4.18 -2.80 5.37
C ILE A 47 -4.76 -3.84 4.42
N LYS A 48 -5.65 -3.40 3.52
CA LYS A 48 -6.04 -4.15 2.33
C LYS A 48 -5.36 -3.52 1.13
N ILE A 49 -4.77 -4.35 0.29
CA ILE A 49 -4.10 -3.90 -0.94
C ILE A 49 -5.01 -4.19 -2.12
N TYR A 50 -5.22 -3.19 -2.98
CA TYR A 50 -5.96 -3.30 -4.21
C TYR A 50 -5.02 -3.12 -5.40
N TYR A 51 -5.07 -4.02 -6.37
CA TYR A 51 -4.39 -3.90 -7.66
C TYR A 51 -5.44 -3.83 -8.76
N TYR A 52 -5.42 -2.77 -9.57
CA TYR A 52 -6.45 -2.54 -10.59
C TYR A 52 -7.88 -2.57 -10.02
N GLY A 53 -8.05 -2.14 -8.76
CA GLY A 53 -9.34 -2.20 -8.05
C GLY A 53 -9.70 -3.56 -7.45
N TYR A 54 -8.92 -4.61 -7.68
CA TYR A 54 -9.17 -5.94 -7.11
C TYR A 54 -8.42 -6.15 -5.79
N PRO A 55 -9.10 -6.57 -4.70
CA PRO A 55 -8.44 -6.80 -3.43
C PRO A 55 -7.52 -8.02 -3.49
N ARG A 56 -6.29 -7.89 -3.00
CA ARG A 56 -5.31 -8.98 -2.90
C ARG A 56 -5.26 -9.66 -1.52
N GLY A 57 -5.96 -9.11 -0.53
CA GLY A 57 -6.02 -9.65 0.82
C GLY A 57 -5.69 -8.59 1.89
N HIS A 58 -5.60 -9.05 3.13
CA HIS A 58 -5.18 -8.24 4.27
C HIS A 58 -3.70 -8.47 4.57
N PHE A 59 -3.00 -7.39 4.89
CA PHE A 59 -1.57 -7.39 5.15
C PHE A 59 -1.29 -6.61 6.42
N SER A 60 -0.29 -7.08 7.17
CA SER A 60 0.22 -6.39 8.34
C SER A 60 1.53 -5.71 7.98
N VAL A 61 1.58 -4.39 8.08
CA VAL A 61 2.79 -3.58 7.86
C VAL A 61 3.14 -2.81 9.12
N VAL A 62 4.42 -2.52 9.31
CA VAL A 62 4.91 -1.75 10.46
C VAL A 62 5.52 -0.46 9.94
N THR A 63 5.09 0.67 10.51
CA THR A 63 5.69 1.97 10.18
C THR A 63 7.02 2.19 10.90
N ASP A 64 7.89 3.01 10.33
CA ASP A 64 9.15 3.42 10.93
C ASP A 64 9.00 4.67 11.83
N GLU A 65 10.13 5.23 12.26
CA GLU A 65 10.19 6.46 13.06
C GLU A 65 9.69 7.72 12.34
N LYS A 66 9.67 7.67 11.00
CA LYS A 66 9.17 8.72 10.11
C LYS A 66 7.72 8.48 9.69
N GLN A 67 7.04 7.49 10.27
CA GLN A 67 5.67 7.10 9.93
C GLN A 67 5.55 6.57 8.49
N GLN A 68 6.58 5.86 8.02
CA GLN A 68 6.66 5.31 6.67
C GLN A 68 6.72 3.78 6.70
N PHE A 69 6.23 3.12 5.66
CA PHE A 69 6.46 1.68 5.45
C PHE A 69 6.79 1.39 3.98
N ILE A 70 7.48 0.27 3.75
CA ILE A 70 7.88 -0.15 2.40
C ILE A 70 6.94 -1.25 1.92
N LEU A 71 6.46 -1.12 0.69
CA LEU A 71 5.62 -2.11 0.03
C LEU A 71 6.08 -2.32 -1.41
N GLY A 72 6.25 -3.58 -1.81
CA GLY A 72 6.56 -3.94 -3.19
C GLY A 72 5.33 -3.80 -4.09
N TYR A 73 5.54 -3.30 -5.30
CA TYR A 73 4.55 -3.22 -6.36
C TYR A 73 5.16 -3.36 -7.75
N ASP A 74 4.32 -3.75 -8.72
CA ASP A 74 4.67 -3.79 -10.14
C ASP A 74 4.48 -2.41 -10.79
N ASP A 75 3.32 -1.79 -10.55
CA ASP A 75 2.96 -0.45 -11.00
C ASP A 75 2.29 0.35 -9.89
N LYS A 76 2.84 1.54 -9.60
CA LYS A 76 2.33 2.44 -8.57
C LYS A 76 0.98 3.05 -8.93
N ASP A 77 0.68 3.21 -10.22
CA ASP A 77 -0.53 3.90 -10.67
C ASP A 77 -1.77 2.99 -10.61
N GLN A 78 -1.57 1.75 -10.18
CA GLN A 78 -2.61 0.72 -10.12
C GLN A 78 -2.78 0.15 -8.70
N ILE A 79 -1.95 0.57 -7.75
CA ILE A 79 -2.02 0.15 -6.35
C ILE A 79 -2.76 1.18 -5.50
N ALA A 80 -3.78 0.73 -4.79
CA ALA A 80 -4.46 1.50 -3.76
C ALA A 80 -4.48 0.71 -2.45
N LEU A 81 -4.40 1.42 -1.33
CA LEU A 81 -4.37 0.83 -0.01
C LEU A 81 -5.60 1.30 0.76
N GLU A 82 -6.19 0.41 1.54
CA GLU A 82 -7.22 0.72 2.52
C GLU A 82 -6.71 0.34 3.91
N LEU A 83 -6.75 1.27 4.86
CA LEU A 83 -6.44 1.00 6.25
C LEU A 83 -7.67 0.45 6.97
N ILE A 84 -7.52 -0.71 7.59
CA ILE A 84 -8.55 -1.40 8.35
C ILE A 84 -8.39 -1.15 9.85
N ALA A 85 -7.16 -1.14 10.35
CA ALA A 85 -6.88 -0.95 11.77
C ALA A 85 -5.46 -0.43 12.02
N ILE A 86 -5.30 0.31 13.13
CA ILE A 86 -4.01 0.74 13.68
C ILE A 86 -3.88 0.16 15.09
N SER A 87 -2.72 -0.43 15.40
CA SER A 87 -2.41 -0.87 16.77
C SER A 87 -2.56 0.27 17.77
N GLY A 88 -3.27 0.06 18.88
CA GLY A 88 -3.46 1.06 19.93
C GLY A 88 -4.74 1.88 19.78
N GLN A 89 -5.48 1.78 18.67
CA GLN A 89 -6.73 2.53 18.47
C GLN A 89 -7.80 2.16 19.50
N GLU A 90 -7.78 0.94 20.02
CA GLU A 90 -8.71 0.42 21.02
C GLU A 90 -8.62 1.19 22.35
N LYS A 91 -7.42 1.65 22.72
CA LYS A 91 -7.18 2.45 23.94
C LYS A 91 -7.93 3.78 23.91
N TYR A 92 -8.15 4.31 22.71
CA TYR A 92 -8.83 5.57 22.49
C TYR A 92 -10.30 5.37 22.13
N LYS A 93 -10.81 4.12 22.18
CA LYS A 93 -12.15 3.76 21.70
C LYS A 93 -12.40 4.35 20.31
N ALA A 94 -11.40 4.24 19.42
CA ALA A 94 -11.43 4.85 18.10
C ALA A 94 -11.52 3.77 17.02
N LEU A 95 -12.15 4.13 15.90
CA LEU A 95 -12.09 3.39 14.65
C LEU A 95 -11.28 4.21 13.66
N CYS A 96 -10.10 3.71 13.27
CA CYS A 96 -9.26 4.34 12.27
C CYS A 96 -9.47 3.68 10.91
N ARG A 97 -9.73 4.51 9.91
CA ARG A 97 -9.81 4.12 8.50
C ARG A 97 -8.92 5.03 7.69
N GLY A 98 -8.62 4.64 6.46
CA GLY A 98 -7.79 5.45 5.60
C GLY A 98 -7.65 4.84 4.22
N GLU A 99 -7.21 5.65 3.28
CA GLU A 99 -7.01 5.22 1.90
C GLU A 99 -5.78 5.89 1.29
N SER A 100 -5.15 5.19 0.35
CA SER A 100 -4.22 5.79 -0.61
C SER A 100 -4.86 5.79 -1.98
N LYS A 101 -4.65 6.85 -2.74
CA LYS A 101 -5.07 6.89 -4.15
C LYS A 101 -4.03 6.18 -5.01
N PRO A 102 -4.45 5.59 -6.15
CA PRO A 102 -3.50 5.09 -7.13
C PRO A 102 -2.46 6.15 -7.52
N GLY A 103 -1.20 5.75 -7.62
CA GLY A 103 -0.05 6.61 -7.90
C GLY A 103 0.45 7.43 -6.70
N GLN A 104 -0.29 7.45 -5.58
CA GLN A 104 0.08 8.21 -4.38
C GLN A 104 0.66 7.30 -3.30
N LEU A 105 1.94 7.50 -2.99
CA LEU A 105 2.64 6.81 -1.90
C LEU A 105 2.32 7.43 -0.52
N LYS A 106 1.03 7.64 -0.26
CA LYS A 106 0.53 8.31 0.94
C LYS A 106 -0.79 7.70 1.40
N LEU A 107 -0.83 7.21 2.63
CA LEU A 107 -2.01 6.68 3.29
C LEU A 107 -2.59 7.73 4.24
N ILE A 108 -3.76 8.26 3.91
CA ILE A 108 -4.43 9.29 4.71
C ILE A 108 -5.37 8.64 5.71
N VAL A 109 -5.12 8.86 7.00
CA VAL A 109 -5.85 8.23 8.10
C VAL A 109 -6.89 9.19 8.70
N VAL A 110 -8.09 8.69 8.95
CA VAL A 110 -9.15 9.33 9.71
C VAL A 110 -9.53 8.40 10.86
N CYS A 111 -9.40 8.87 12.09
CA CYS A 111 -9.85 8.14 13.27
C CYS A 111 -11.04 8.87 13.89
N SER A 112 -12.15 8.15 14.05
CA SER A 112 -13.36 8.65 14.68
C SER A 112 -13.69 7.88 15.96
N PRO A 113 -14.44 8.47 16.91
CA PRO A 113 -14.94 7.72 18.06
C PRO A 113 -15.73 6.50 17.61
N HIS A 114 -15.38 5.34 18.16
CA HIS A 114 -16.08 4.09 17.91
C HIS A 114 -17.44 4.15 18.63
N LYS A 115 -18.48 4.56 17.89
CA LYS A 115 -19.86 4.42 18.37
C LYS A 115 -20.15 2.93 18.42
N LYS A 116 -20.39 2.38 19.61
CA LYS A 116 -21.01 1.05 19.73
C LYS A 116 -22.36 1.15 19.02
N THR A 117 -22.51 0.46 17.90
CA THR A 117 -23.84 0.15 17.39
C THR A 117 -24.45 -0.80 18.42
N THR A 118 -25.34 -0.32 19.26
CA THR A 118 -26.24 -1.19 20.03
C THR A 118 -27.09 -1.94 19.01
N SER A 119 -26.71 -3.18 18.75
CA SER A 119 -27.55 -4.16 18.07
C SER A 119 -28.29 -5.00 19.09
#